data_AF-A0A067KRE8-F1
#
_entry.id   AF-A0A067KRE8-F1
#
_cell.length_a   1.000
_cell.length_b   1.000
_cell.length_c   1.000
_cell.angle_alpha   90.00
_cell.angle_beta   90.00
_cell.angle_gamma   90.00
#
_symmetry.space_group_name_H-M   'P 1'
#
loop_
_entity.id
_entity.type
_entity.pdbx_description
1 polymer ?
#
loop_
_entity_poly.entity_id
_entity_poly.type
_entity_poly.pdbx_seq_one_letter_code
_entity_poly.pdbx_strand_id
1 'polypeptide(L)' 'MNRGNLKTKKSNRLVARKKVKLVSLSRRRNVCTLRRMIPGCEEVDEETLFQKSIDHIVRLKLQIGILRSLLKFYEI' A
#
# COMPACT_ATOMS: atom_id res chain seq x y z
N MET A 1 -44.23 17.61 -0.78
CA MET A 1 -42.92 16.94 -0.96
C MET A 1 -41.79 17.84 -0.43
N ASN A 2 -41.09 17.42 0.63
CA ASN A 2 -40.15 18.26 1.39
C ASN A 2 -38.80 18.46 0.67
N ARG A 3 -38.58 19.68 0.14
CA ARG A 3 -37.35 20.11 -0.56
C ARG A 3 -36.07 20.03 0.29
N GLY A 4 -36.19 20.08 1.62
CA GLY A 4 -35.06 19.98 2.56
C GLY A 4 -34.30 18.64 2.46
N ASN A 5 -35.03 17.52 2.41
CA ASN A 5 -34.44 16.17 2.41
C ASN A 5 -33.65 15.83 1.13
N LEU A 6 -33.99 16.46 -0.01
CA LEU A 6 -33.25 16.28 -1.26
C LEU A 6 -31.89 16.99 -1.26
N LYS A 7 -31.79 18.16 -0.63
CA LYS A 7 -30.52 18.89 -0.49
C LYS A 7 -29.54 18.14 0.41
N THR A 8 -30.00 17.59 1.53
CA THR A 8 -29.17 16.79 2.46
C THR A 8 -28.69 15.49 1.80
N LYS A 9 -29.57 14.77 1.08
CA LYS A 9 -29.17 13.56 0.34
C LYS A 9 -28.15 13.85 -0.77
N LYS A 10 -28.30 14.95 -1.51
CA LYS A 10 -27.31 15.38 -2.52
C LYS A 10 -25.95 15.72 -1.89
N SER A 11 -25.94 16.45 -0.77
CA SER A 11 -24.71 16.79 -0.04
C SER A 11 -23.97 15.53 0.45
N ASN A 12 -24.70 14.60 1.08
CA ASN A 12 -24.11 13.34 1.57
C ASN A 12 -23.52 12.49 0.43
N ARG A 13 -24.17 12.46 -0.74
CA ARG A 13 -23.65 11.77 -1.93
C ARG A 13 -22.36 12.40 -2.46
N LEU A 14 -22.24 13.74 -2.42
CA LEU A 14 -21.01 14.44 -2.81
C LEU A 14 -19.87 14.18 -1.83
N VAL A 15 -20.15 14.15 -0.53
CA VAL A 15 -19.17 13.81 0.51
C VAL A 15 -18.68 12.37 0.34
N ALA A 16 -19.59 11.40 0.11
CA ALA A 16 -19.21 10.01 -0.16
C ALA A 16 -18.32 9.89 -1.41
N ARG A 17 -18.68 10.58 -2.51
CA ARG A 17 -17.86 10.62 -3.73
C ARG A 17 -16.46 11.23 -3.48
N LYS A 18 -16.36 12.29 -2.67
CA LYS A 18 -15.06 12.87 -2.28
C LYS A 18 -14.22 11.86 -1.49
N LYS A 19 -14.82 11.14 -0.53
CA LYS A 19 -14.13 10.10 0.26
C LYS A 19 -13.60 8.97 -0.62
N VAL A 20 -14.41 8.46 -1.55
CA VAL A 20 -13.98 7.42 -2.50
C VAL A 20 -12.81 7.89 -3.36
N LYS A 21 -12.88 9.13 -3.87
CA LYS A 21 -11.77 9.73 -4.64
C LYS A 21 -10.49 9.82 -3.79
N LEU A 22 -10.58 10.24 -2.54
CA LEU A 22 -9.43 10.31 -1.63
C LEU A 22 -8.78 8.92 -1.44
N VAL A 23 -9.60 7.88 -1.21
CA VAL A 23 -9.11 6.49 -1.06
C VAL A 23 -8.45 6.00 -2.35
N SER A 24 -9.01 6.33 -3.52
CA SER A 24 -8.40 5.95 -4.79
C SER A 24 -7.03 6.62 -5.01
N LEU A 25 -6.89 7.89 -4.61
CA LEU A 25 -5.63 8.62 -4.69
C LEU A 25 -4.61 8.08 -3.70
N SER A 26 -5.02 7.77 -2.46
CA SER A 26 -4.12 7.16 -1.47
C SER A 26 -3.67 5.77 -1.91
N ARG A 27 -4.57 4.95 -2.46
CA ARG A 27 -4.21 3.64 -3.03
C ARG A 27 -3.16 3.78 -4.13
N ARG A 28 -3.38 4.68 -5.11
CA ARG A 28 -2.44 4.91 -6.20
C ARG A 28 -1.07 5.36 -5.69
N ARG A 29 -1.03 6.27 -4.71
CA ARG A 29 0.22 6.71 -4.08
C ARG A 29 0.94 5.55 -3.41
N ASN A 30 0.23 4.73 -2.63
CA ASN A 30 0.82 3.59 -1.94
C ASN A 30 1.40 2.57 -2.92
N VAL A 31 0.68 2.25 -4.01
CA VAL A 31 1.17 1.36 -5.07
C VAL A 31 2.43 1.94 -5.75
N CYS A 32 2.42 3.24 -6.08
CA CYS A 32 3.60 3.90 -6.63
C CYS A 32 4.81 3.85 -5.68
N THR A 33 4.59 4.04 -4.38
CA THR A 33 5.66 3.91 -3.38
C THR A 33 6.18 2.48 -3.31
N LEU A 34 5.28 1.49 -3.28
CA LEU A 34 5.66 0.07 -3.21
C LEU A 34 6.52 -0.34 -4.42
N ARG A 35 6.16 0.11 -5.63
CA ARG A 35 6.98 -0.13 -6.85
C ARG A 35 8.42 0.38 -6.73
N ARG A 36 8.63 1.50 -6.03
CA ARG A 36 9.98 2.06 -5.81
C ARG A 36 10.77 1.31 -4.74
N MET A 37 10.08 0.62 -3.83
CA MET A 37 10.72 -0.13 -2.74
C MET A 37 11.15 -1.53 -3.19
N ILE A 38 10.38 -2.17 -4.07
CA ILE A 38 10.67 -3.53 -4.53
C ILE A 38 11.55 -3.47 -5.79
N PRO A 39 12.78 -4.00 -5.78
CA PRO A 39 13.66 -3.97 -6.93
C PRO A 39 13.06 -4.66 -8.16
N GLY A 40 13.16 -4.03 -9.34
CA GLY A 40 12.71 -4.62 -10.61
C GLY A 40 11.18 -4.72 -10.73
N CYS A 41 10.46 -3.78 -10.12
CA CYS A 41 9.00 -3.71 -10.10
C CYS A 41 8.44 -2.35 -10.56
N GLU A 42 9.22 -1.58 -11.31
CA GLU A 42 8.87 -0.23 -11.75
C GLU A 42 7.65 -0.23 -12.69
N GLU A 43 7.50 -1.27 -13.52
CA GLU A 43 6.48 -1.35 -14.57
C GLU A 43 5.58 -2.60 -14.48
N VAL A 44 5.66 -3.37 -13.39
CA VAL A 44 4.83 -4.58 -13.23
C VAL A 44 3.39 -4.26 -12.84
N ASP A 45 2.47 -5.16 -13.17
CA ASP A 45 1.08 -5.10 -12.73
C ASP A 45 0.95 -5.22 -11.21
N GLU A 46 -0.21 -4.83 -10.65
CA GLU A 46 -0.39 -4.79 -9.20
C GLU A 46 -0.30 -6.18 -8.55
N GLU A 47 -0.79 -7.24 -9.20
CA GLU A 47 -0.79 -8.59 -8.64
C GLU A 47 0.64 -9.13 -8.53
N THR A 48 1.41 -9.01 -9.61
CA THR A 48 2.84 -9.36 -9.61
C THR A 48 3.63 -8.51 -8.61
N LEU A 49 3.30 -7.22 -8.48
CA LEU A 49 3.93 -6.34 -7.47
C LEU A 49 3.68 -6.88 -6.06
N PHE A 50 2.44 -7.26 -5.72
CA PHE A 50 2.11 -7.80 -4.40
C PHE A 50 2.84 -9.12 -4.13
N GLN A 51 2.86 -10.03 -5.10
CA GLN A 51 3.56 -11.30 -4.96
C GLN A 51 5.06 -11.08 -4.72
N LYS A 52 5.72 -10.27 -5.57
CA LYS A 52 7.15 -9.94 -5.39
C LYS A 52 7.43 -9.21 -4.09
N SER A 53 6.49 -8.41 -3.59
CA SER A 53 6.62 -7.75 -2.29
C SER A 53 6.68 -8.75 -1.14
N ILE A 54 5.84 -9.79 -1.16
CA ILE A 54 5.85 -10.87 -0.17
C ILE A 54 7.20 -11.59 -0.20
N ASP A 55 7.66 -11.97 -1.39
CA ASP A 55 8.93 -12.67 -1.57
C ASP A 55 10.11 -11.81 -1.08
N HIS A 56 10.07 -10.51 -1.34
CA HIS A 56 11.07 -9.57 -0.87
C HIS A 56 11.11 -9.47 0.66
N ILE A 57 9.94 -9.41 1.32
CA ILE A 57 9.85 -9.40 2.79
C ILE A 57 10.43 -10.68 3.38
N VAL A 58 10.12 -11.84 2.81
CA VAL A 58 10.66 -13.13 3.27
C VAL A 58 12.18 -13.16 3.14
N ARG A 59 12.71 -12.69 2.01
CA ARG A 59 14.16 -12.59 1.78
C ARG A 59 14.85 -11.66 2.79
N LEU A 60 14.29 -10.49 3.05
CA LEU A 60 14.81 -9.55 4.04
C LEU A 60 14.81 -10.15 5.45
N LYS A 61 13.73 -10.84 5.84
CA LYS A 61 13.67 -11.53 7.13
C LYS A 61 14.76 -12.59 7.27
N LEU A 62 15.01 -13.37 6.21
CA LEU A 62 16.09 -14.35 6.19
C LEU A 62 17.47 -13.69 6.34
N GLN A 63 17.72 -12.61 5.59
CA GLN A 63 18.97 -11.85 5.68
C GLN A 63 19.20 -11.29 7.09
N ILE A 64 18.18 -10.71 7.71
CA ILE A 64 18.25 -10.25 9.10
C ILE A 64 18.55 -11.41 10.05
N GLY A 65 17.92 -12.58 9.84
CA GLY A 65 18.20 -13.79 10.62
C GLY A 65 19.67 -14.20 10.54
N ILE A 66 20.22 -14.25 9.33
CA ILE A 66 21.64 -14.57 9.10
C ILE A 66 22.53 -13.53 9.79
N LEU A 67 22.28 -12.23 9.59
CA LEU A 67 23.06 -11.16 10.20
C LEU A 67 23.04 -11.24 11.73
N ARG A 68 21.89 -11.54 12.34
CA ARG A 68 21.78 -11.73 13.80
C ARG A 68 22.55 -12.94 14.28
N SER A 69 22.57 -14.04 13.52
CA SER A 69 23.37 -15.22 13.87
C SER A 69 24.87 -14.93 13.76
N LEU A 70 25.29 -14.20 12.73
CA LEU A 70 26.68 -13.76 12.58
C LEU A 70 27.10 -12.84 13.72
N LEU A 71 26.25 -11.86 14.08
CA LEU A 71 26.50 -10.96 15.20
C LEU A 71 26.75 -11.75 16.50
N LYS A 72 25.89 -12.74 16.78
CA LYS A 72 26.06 -13.63 17.94
C LYS A 72 27.32 -14.47 17.86
N PHE A 73 27.70 -14.94 16.67
CA PHE A 73 28.88 -15.78 16.48
C PHE A 73 30.18 -15.00 16.66
N TYR A 74 30.22 -13.75 16.21
CA TYR A 74 31.40 -12.89 16.30
C TYR A 74 31.46 -12.06 17.60
N GLU A 75 30.49 -12.21 18.52
CA GLU A 75 30.38 -11.45 19.77
C GLU A 75 30.47 -9.92 19.59
N ILE A 76 30.04 -9.42 18.43
CA ILE A 76 29.94 -7.98 18.14
C ILE A 76 28.62 -7.42 18.71
#